data_AF-S4Y0G3-F1
#
_entry.id   AF-S4Y0G3-F1
#
_cell.length_a   1.000
_cell.length_b   1.000
_cell.length_c   1.000
_cell.angle_alpha   90.00
_cell.angle_beta   90.00
_cell.angle_gamma   90.00
#
_symmetry.space_group_name_H-M   'P 1'
#
loop_
_entity.id
_entity.type
_entity.pdbx_description
1 polymer ?
#
loop_
_entity_poly.entity_id
_entity_poly.type
_entity_poly.pdbx_seq_one_letter_code
_entity_poly.pdbx_strand_id
1 'polypeptide(L)'
;MAGAMGEQRDQTSGVGGSAARGPVGEQGASAFRDYRAAVRPSVKELYRLNHEGQTLAFVQEKERQYLGLDRRRMGMWEALELLDRLVDDSDPDTELSQIAHALQSAEAARRDGQPRWFVLTALIHDAGKILCTWGEPQWAVVGDTFPVGCATSDRVVFPELFARNPDMATPAYQTPCGIYEEGAGLSRVHMSWGHDEYLYHVVKDHLPLEALYMIRYHSFYAAHREGAYGHLMNEQDRRMMEWVRRFNPYDLYSKADAPPDVERLKPFYKDLIAEFLPAELRW
;
A
#
# COMPACT_ATOMS: atom_id res chain seq x y z
N MET A 1 58.78 15.06 -46.19
CA MET A 1 58.00 13.84 -46.47
C MET A 1 57.90 13.06 -45.17
N ALA A 2 56.64 12.83 -44.75
CA ALA A 2 56.11 11.75 -43.91
C ALA A 2 56.86 11.42 -42.59
N GLY A 3 56.31 11.58 -41.39
CA GLY A 3 54.91 11.63 -40.95
C GLY A 3 54.51 10.28 -40.37
N ALA A 4 54.61 10.15 -39.05
CA ALA A 4 54.23 8.97 -38.27
C ALA A 4 52.71 8.89 -38.06
N MET A 5 52.11 7.77 -38.43
CA MET A 5 50.76 7.29 -38.06
C MET A 5 50.85 5.75 -38.16
N GLY A 6 50.34 4.91 -37.28
CA GLY A 6 49.40 5.03 -36.17
C GLY A 6 48.82 3.62 -36.03
N GLU A 7 49.09 2.93 -34.93
CA GLU A 7 48.54 1.60 -34.66
C GLU A 7 47.04 1.69 -34.36
N GLN A 8 46.23 0.98 -35.15
CA GLN A 8 44.81 0.77 -34.90
C GLN A 8 44.64 -0.15 -33.68
N ARG A 9 44.04 0.38 -32.61
CA ARG A 9 43.38 -0.42 -31.58
C ARG A 9 41.87 -0.31 -31.77
N ASP A 10 41.28 -1.45 -32.09
CA ASP A 10 39.86 -1.72 -32.15
C ASP A 10 39.28 -1.64 -30.73
N GLN A 11 38.38 -0.69 -30.47
CA GLN A 11 37.63 -0.58 -29.22
C GLN A 11 36.18 -0.98 -29.49
N THR A 12 35.89 -2.26 -29.30
CA THR A 12 34.52 -2.74 -29.09
C THR A 12 34.19 -2.63 -27.60
N SER A 13 33.43 -1.59 -27.25
CA SER A 13 32.92 -1.39 -25.89
C SER A 13 31.84 -2.41 -25.57
N GLY A 14 32.16 -3.34 -24.68
CA GLY A 14 31.25 -4.34 -24.14
C GLY A 14 30.12 -3.71 -23.31
N VAL A 15 28.91 -4.19 -23.56
CA VAL A 15 27.70 -3.96 -22.77
C VAL A 15 27.89 -4.65 -21.42
N GLY A 16 28.10 -3.88 -20.36
CA GLY A 16 28.10 -4.37 -18.99
C GLY A 16 26.68 -4.64 -18.52
N GLY A 17 26.29 -5.92 -18.46
CA GLY A 17 25.05 -6.36 -17.86
C GLY A 17 24.97 -5.96 -16.38
N SER A 18 23.88 -5.28 -16.02
CA SER A 18 23.50 -5.02 -14.64
C SER A 18 23.26 -6.36 -13.94
N ALA A 19 24.10 -6.66 -12.95
CA ALA A 19 23.86 -7.77 -12.04
C ALA A 19 22.66 -7.41 -11.15
N ALA A 20 21.48 -7.91 -11.52
CA ALA A 20 20.32 -7.94 -10.64
C ALA A 20 20.74 -8.60 -9.31
N ARG A 21 20.50 -7.92 -8.19
CA ARG A 21 20.61 -8.56 -6.88
C ARG A 21 19.56 -9.68 -6.83
N GLY A 22 20.03 -10.89 -6.56
CA GLY A 22 19.17 -12.04 -6.27
C GLY A 22 18.31 -11.80 -5.03
N PRO A 23 17.32 -12.68 -4.77
CA PRO A 23 16.37 -12.49 -3.69
C PRO A 23 17.11 -12.37 -2.35
N VAL A 24 16.61 -11.46 -1.51
CA VAL A 24 17.00 -11.34 -0.10
C VAL A 24 16.95 -12.72 0.53
N GLY A 25 18.05 -13.13 1.19
CA GLY A 25 18.18 -14.47 1.76
C GLY A 25 16.99 -14.84 2.66
N GLU A 26 16.49 -16.07 2.51
CA GLU A 26 15.30 -16.64 3.19
C GLU A 26 15.29 -16.49 4.72
N GLN A 27 16.43 -16.19 5.34
CA GLN A 27 16.56 -16.06 6.80
C GLN A 27 16.12 -14.69 7.35
N GLY A 28 16.05 -13.64 6.52
CA GLY A 28 15.60 -12.30 6.96
C GLY A 28 14.12 -12.00 6.68
N ALA A 29 13.54 -12.64 5.65
CA ALA A 29 12.14 -12.44 5.28
C ALA A 29 11.15 -13.20 6.20
N SER A 30 11.60 -14.22 6.93
CA SER A 30 10.71 -15.08 7.74
C SER A 30 10.27 -14.46 9.08
N ALA A 31 10.87 -13.34 9.50
CA ALA A 31 10.57 -12.67 10.77
C ALA A 31 9.53 -11.53 10.66
N PHE A 32 9.28 -10.99 9.46
CA PHE A 32 8.30 -9.93 9.24
C PHE A 32 6.88 -10.49 9.21
N ARG A 33 5.93 -9.76 9.81
CA ARG A 33 4.51 -10.18 9.90
C ARG A 33 4.30 -11.55 10.57
N ASP A 34 5.05 -11.87 11.63
CA ASP A 34 4.80 -13.10 12.38
C ASP A 34 3.64 -12.94 13.37
N TYR A 35 2.47 -13.49 13.01
CA TYR A 35 1.27 -13.42 13.83
C TYR A 35 1.08 -14.56 14.83
N ARG A 36 2.04 -15.50 14.94
CA ARG A 36 1.82 -16.81 15.60
C ARG A 36 2.32 -16.90 17.05
N ALA A 37 3.31 -16.12 17.46
CA ALA A 37 3.77 -16.10 18.85
C ALA A 37 4.50 -14.78 19.20
N ALA A 38 3.91 -13.97 20.08
CA ALA A 38 4.40 -12.67 20.58
C ALA A 38 4.01 -11.39 19.80
N VAL A 39 2.89 -11.41 19.06
CA VAL A 39 2.28 -10.16 18.55
C VAL A 39 1.91 -9.23 19.72
N ARG A 40 2.24 -7.95 19.60
CA ARG A 40 1.88 -6.92 20.59
C ARG A 40 0.36 -6.97 20.86
N PRO A 41 -0.11 -6.93 22.12
CA PRO A 41 -1.54 -6.96 22.43
C PRO A 41 -2.35 -5.87 21.71
N SER A 42 -1.75 -4.70 21.46
CA SER A 42 -2.35 -3.60 20.69
C SER A 42 -2.73 -4.01 19.27
N VAL A 43 -1.86 -4.73 18.56
CA VAL A 43 -2.11 -5.20 17.18
C VAL A 43 -3.28 -6.18 17.15
N LYS A 44 -3.33 -7.12 18.10
CA LYS A 44 -4.44 -8.09 18.18
C LYS A 44 -5.76 -7.39 18.52
N GLU A 45 -5.75 -6.40 19.40
CA GLU A 45 -6.94 -5.62 19.74
C GLU A 45 -7.41 -4.76 18.55
N LEU A 46 -6.49 -4.18 17.79
CA LEU A 46 -6.80 -3.44 16.57
C LEU A 46 -7.52 -4.34 15.56
N TYR A 47 -6.97 -5.53 15.27
CA TYR A 47 -7.62 -6.47 14.36
C TYR A 47 -8.94 -7.02 14.91
N ARG A 48 -9.07 -7.18 16.24
CA ARG A 48 -10.35 -7.56 16.85
C ARG A 48 -11.43 -6.51 16.59
N LEU A 49 -11.11 -5.23 16.81
CA LEU A 49 -12.03 -4.12 16.54
C LEU A 49 -12.30 -3.97 15.04
N ASN A 50 -11.28 -4.14 14.20
CA ASN A 50 -11.41 -4.08 12.75
C ASN A 50 -12.36 -5.17 12.24
N HIS A 51 -12.11 -6.45 12.55
CA HIS A 51 -12.95 -7.54 12.06
C HIS A 51 -14.36 -7.48 12.65
N GLU A 52 -14.56 -6.98 13.86
CA GLU A 52 -15.89 -6.79 14.46
C GLU A 52 -16.65 -5.61 13.84
N GLY A 53 -15.96 -4.51 13.51
CA GLY A 53 -16.56 -3.23 13.11
C GLY A 53 -16.70 -2.99 11.60
N GLN A 54 -15.87 -3.64 10.78
CA GLN A 54 -15.91 -3.52 9.31
C GLN A 54 -17.07 -4.34 8.73
N THR A 55 -18.28 -3.77 8.80
CA THR A 55 -19.49 -4.27 8.13
C THR A 55 -19.69 -3.57 6.79
N LEU A 56 -20.46 -4.16 5.87
CA LEU A 56 -20.86 -3.51 4.63
C LEU A 56 -21.52 -2.14 4.88
N ALA A 57 -22.40 -2.06 5.89
CA ALA A 57 -23.08 -0.81 6.25
C ALA A 57 -22.10 0.26 6.75
N PHE A 58 -21.11 -0.14 7.56
CA PHE A 58 -20.05 0.75 8.04
C PHE A 58 -19.20 1.28 6.87
N VAL A 59 -18.74 0.40 5.98
CA VAL A 59 -17.93 0.78 4.82
C VAL A 59 -18.67 1.78 3.94
N GLN A 60 -19.92 1.49 3.58
CA GLN A 60 -20.73 2.39 2.75
C GLN A 60 -20.98 3.74 3.42
N GLU A 61 -21.08 3.80 4.76
CA GLU A 61 -21.18 5.07 5.49
C GLU A 61 -19.87 5.86 5.41
N LYS A 62 -18.72 5.21 5.58
CA LYS A 62 -17.42 5.87 5.45
C LYS A 62 -17.15 6.37 4.04
N GLU A 63 -17.54 5.60 3.02
CA GLU A 63 -17.50 6.03 1.62
C GLU A 63 -18.32 7.33 1.42
N ARG A 64 -19.55 7.39 1.95
CA ARG A 64 -20.37 8.61 1.92
C ARG A 64 -19.73 9.77 2.68
N GLN A 65 -19.11 9.48 3.83
CA GLN A 65 -18.52 10.49 4.72
C GLN A 65 -17.25 11.14 4.15
N TYR A 66 -16.45 10.39 3.38
CA TYR A 66 -15.09 10.80 3.01
C TYR A 66 -14.84 10.97 1.51
N LEU A 67 -15.57 10.27 0.63
CA LEU A 67 -15.28 10.33 -0.81
C LEU A 67 -15.75 11.62 -1.50
N GLY A 68 -16.41 12.52 -0.75
CA GLY A 68 -16.67 13.89 -1.17
C GLY A 68 -15.40 14.76 -1.25
N LEU A 69 -14.32 14.37 -0.55
CA LEU A 69 -13.03 15.08 -0.51
C LEU A 69 -13.19 16.58 -0.23
N ASP A 70 -13.91 16.91 0.83
CA ASP A 70 -14.29 18.27 1.24
C ASP A 70 -13.79 18.66 2.63
N ARG A 71 -12.93 17.83 3.25
CA ARG A 71 -12.37 18.05 4.58
C ARG A 71 -11.27 19.09 4.58
N ARG A 72 -10.38 19.04 3.58
CA ARG A 72 -9.22 19.94 3.50
C ARG A 72 -8.71 20.10 2.07
N ARG A 73 -8.03 21.22 1.83
CA ARG A 73 -7.14 21.41 0.68
C ARG A 73 -5.72 21.54 1.21
N MET A 74 -4.82 20.70 0.71
CA MET A 74 -3.41 20.72 1.09
C MET A 74 -2.56 19.97 0.07
N GLY A 75 -1.27 20.29 0.02
CA GLY A 75 -0.31 19.55 -0.80
C GLY A 75 0.02 18.18 -0.22
N MET A 76 0.48 17.25 -1.07
CA MET A 76 0.87 15.90 -0.63
C MET A 76 1.96 15.92 0.44
N TRP A 77 2.99 16.76 0.29
CA TRP A 77 4.06 16.84 1.29
C TRP A 77 3.55 17.39 2.64
N GLU A 78 2.60 18.33 2.62
CA GLU A 78 1.95 18.82 3.84
C GLU A 78 1.18 17.69 4.55
N ALA A 79 0.50 16.81 3.79
CA ALA A 79 -0.16 15.63 4.34
C ALA A 79 0.83 14.66 5.02
N LEU A 80 1.99 14.41 4.39
CA LEU A 80 3.05 13.59 4.98
C LEU A 80 3.62 14.22 6.27
N GLU A 81 3.75 15.54 6.34
CA GLU A 81 4.18 16.25 7.56
C GLU A 81 3.13 16.20 8.68
N LEU A 82 1.84 16.17 8.35
CA LEU A 82 0.77 15.96 9.35
C LEU A 82 0.78 14.54 9.91
N LEU A 83 1.07 13.55 9.06
CA LEU A 83 1.18 12.15 9.43
C LEU A 83 2.39 11.84 10.29
N ASP A 84 3.43 12.67 10.26
CA ASP A 84 4.63 12.48 11.08
C ASP A 84 4.33 12.47 12.60
N ARG A 85 3.15 12.98 13.00
CA ARG A 85 2.65 12.95 14.39
C ARG A 85 1.86 11.69 14.75
N LEU A 86 1.61 10.78 13.81
CA LEU A 86 0.83 9.56 13.98
C LEU A 86 1.75 8.35 14.21
N VAL A 87 1.42 7.52 15.20
CA VAL A 87 2.02 6.18 15.39
C VAL A 87 1.00 5.14 14.93
N ASP A 88 1.41 4.24 14.02
CA ASP A 88 0.54 3.17 13.49
C ASP A 88 0.53 1.97 14.45
N ASP A 89 -0.62 1.69 15.06
CA ASP A 89 -0.79 0.64 16.07
C ASP A 89 -0.99 -0.77 15.45
N SER A 90 -1.17 -0.87 14.13
CA SER A 90 -1.42 -2.13 13.42
C SER A 90 -0.15 -2.84 12.97
N ASP A 91 0.90 -2.07 12.73
CA ASP A 91 2.17 -2.57 12.21
C ASP A 91 3.00 -3.21 13.34
N PRO A 92 3.34 -4.50 13.31
CA PRO A 92 4.19 -5.11 14.32
C PRO A 92 5.68 -4.74 14.16
N ASP A 93 6.07 -4.15 13.03
CA ASP A 93 7.46 -4.11 12.56
C ASP A 93 8.12 -2.71 12.58
N THR A 94 7.44 -1.64 13.04
CA THR A 94 8.02 -0.28 13.06
C THR A 94 7.74 0.56 14.33
N GLU A 95 8.72 1.39 14.70
CA GLU A 95 8.61 2.51 15.64
C GLU A 95 9.01 3.85 14.97
N LEU A 96 9.22 3.85 13.65
CA LEU A 96 9.62 5.04 12.89
C LEU A 96 8.43 5.99 12.70
N SER A 97 8.75 7.27 12.50
CA SER A 97 7.73 8.22 12.07
C SER A 97 7.25 7.90 10.66
N GLN A 98 6.01 8.28 10.33
CA GLN A 98 5.39 7.94 9.05
C GLN A 98 6.16 8.51 7.85
N ILE A 99 6.79 9.69 7.99
CA ILE A 99 7.59 10.27 6.90
C ILE A 99 8.88 9.48 6.67
N ALA A 100 9.47 8.92 7.73
CA ALA A 100 10.66 8.09 7.62
C ALA A 100 10.33 6.77 6.90
N HIS A 101 9.22 6.12 7.26
CA HIS A 101 8.72 4.93 6.55
C HIS A 101 8.47 5.22 5.06
N ALA A 102 7.71 6.27 4.75
CA ALA A 102 7.43 6.71 3.38
C ALA A 102 8.72 6.91 2.55
N LEU A 103 9.72 7.58 3.13
CA LEU A 103 11.01 7.82 2.47
C LEU A 103 11.84 6.54 2.32
N GLN A 104 11.77 5.59 3.26
CA GLN A 104 12.45 4.29 3.12
C GLN A 104 11.91 3.49 1.94
N SER A 105 10.58 3.37 1.83
CA SER A 105 9.94 2.68 0.70
C SER A 105 10.29 3.36 -0.62
N ALA A 106 10.24 4.69 -0.66
CA ALA A 106 10.56 5.45 -1.86
C ALA A 106 12.03 5.37 -2.27
N GLU A 107 12.97 5.50 -1.31
CA GLU A 107 14.41 5.37 -1.59
C GLU A 107 14.78 3.96 -2.03
N ALA A 108 14.16 2.92 -1.45
CA ALA A 108 14.36 1.55 -1.89
C ALA A 108 13.91 1.36 -3.34
N ALA A 109 12.71 1.81 -3.71
CA ALA A 109 12.24 1.79 -5.09
C ALA A 109 13.14 2.60 -6.04
N ARG A 110 13.63 3.77 -5.59
CA ARG A 110 14.51 4.64 -6.37
C ARG A 110 15.87 3.99 -6.64
N ARG A 111 16.47 3.34 -5.64
CA ARG A 111 17.75 2.62 -5.77
C ARG A 111 17.67 1.45 -6.74
N ASP A 112 16.53 0.78 -6.80
CA ASP A 112 16.28 -0.32 -7.75
C ASP A 112 15.95 0.16 -9.17
N GLY A 113 15.96 1.47 -9.42
CA GLY A 113 15.69 2.04 -10.74
C GLY A 113 14.23 1.89 -11.18
N GLN A 114 13.29 1.83 -10.23
CA GLN A 114 11.86 1.84 -10.56
C GLN A 114 11.47 3.14 -11.27
N PRO A 115 10.41 3.13 -12.11
CA PRO A 115 9.89 4.33 -12.75
C PRO A 115 9.53 5.43 -11.74
N ARG A 116 9.60 6.70 -12.16
CA ARG A 116 9.33 7.85 -11.28
C ARG A 116 7.96 7.81 -10.62
N TRP A 117 6.92 7.41 -11.34
CA TRP A 117 5.57 7.23 -10.79
C TRP A 117 5.53 6.15 -9.71
N PHE A 118 6.36 5.09 -9.81
CA PHE A 118 6.43 4.02 -8.83
C PHE A 118 7.12 4.50 -7.56
N VAL A 119 8.21 5.25 -7.71
CA VAL A 119 8.91 5.90 -6.59
C VAL A 119 7.97 6.86 -5.84
N LEU A 120 7.20 7.66 -6.58
CA LEU A 120 6.16 8.51 -5.98
C LEU A 120 5.11 7.68 -5.25
N THR A 121 4.63 6.60 -5.88
CA THR A 121 3.64 5.70 -5.26
C THR A 121 4.14 5.15 -3.94
N ALA A 122 5.40 4.71 -3.88
CA ALA A 122 6.03 4.24 -2.66
C ALA A 122 6.15 5.32 -1.59
N LEU A 123 6.37 6.58 -1.95
CA LEU A 123 6.35 7.69 -1.00
C LEU A 123 4.96 7.91 -0.39
N ILE A 124 3.90 7.83 -1.21
CA ILE A 124 2.59 8.33 -0.81
C ILE A 124 1.60 7.25 -0.36
N HIS A 125 1.89 5.96 -0.54
CA HIS A 125 0.92 4.87 -0.35
C HIS A 125 0.14 4.93 0.99
N ASP A 126 0.80 5.37 2.05
CA ASP A 126 0.23 5.49 3.39
C ASP A 126 -0.42 6.85 3.70
N ALA A 127 -0.42 7.79 2.74
CA ALA A 127 -0.94 9.15 2.97
C ALA A 127 -2.43 9.18 3.34
N GLY A 128 -3.18 8.12 3.01
CA GLY A 128 -4.58 7.96 3.43
C GLY A 128 -4.77 7.80 4.94
N LYS A 129 -3.69 7.53 5.70
CA LYS A 129 -3.73 7.46 7.18
C LYS A 129 -4.09 8.81 7.83
N ILE A 130 -4.15 9.89 7.04
CA ILE A 130 -4.60 11.21 7.47
C ILE A 130 -5.99 11.17 8.13
N LEU A 131 -6.81 10.17 7.78
CA LEU A 131 -8.09 9.88 8.43
C LEU A 131 -7.98 9.82 9.97
N CYS A 132 -6.89 9.25 10.50
CA CYS A 132 -6.64 9.22 11.95
C CYS A 132 -6.54 10.63 12.56
N THR A 133 -6.01 11.60 11.82
CA THR A 133 -5.90 13.00 12.26
C THR A 133 -7.27 13.70 12.35
N TRP A 134 -8.30 13.12 11.74
CA TRP A 134 -9.68 13.59 11.77
C TRP A 134 -10.56 12.83 12.76
N GLY A 135 -9.94 12.06 13.66
CA GLY A 135 -10.62 11.35 14.74
C GLY A 135 -11.15 9.97 14.38
N GLU A 136 -10.83 9.44 13.19
CA GLU A 136 -11.12 8.04 12.90
C GLU A 136 -10.26 7.14 13.78
N PRO A 137 -10.84 6.07 14.37
CA PRO A 137 -10.07 5.10 15.12
C PRO A 137 -9.14 4.32 14.18
N GLN A 138 -7.95 3.94 14.65
CA GLN A 138 -6.95 3.26 13.82
C GLN A 138 -7.49 2.00 13.14
N TRP A 139 -8.35 1.21 13.80
CA TRP A 139 -8.94 0.01 13.20
C TRP A 139 -9.78 0.30 11.93
N ALA A 140 -10.28 1.53 11.77
CA ALA A 140 -11.02 1.98 10.59
C ALA A 140 -10.14 2.69 9.55
N VAL A 141 -8.82 2.65 9.71
CA VAL A 141 -7.87 3.38 8.85
C VAL A 141 -6.73 2.47 8.39
N VAL A 142 -6.09 1.76 9.32
CA VAL A 142 -4.88 0.94 9.07
C VAL A 142 -5.18 -0.57 9.16
N GLY A 143 -4.19 -1.39 8.80
CA GLY A 143 -4.25 -2.84 8.84
C GLY A 143 -4.64 -3.49 7.51
N ASP A 144 -4.49 -4.80 7.45
CA ASP A 144 -4.82 -5.60 6.28
C ASP A 144 -6.31 -5.43 5.89
N THR A 145 -6.58 -5.31 4.59
CA THR A 145 -7.94 -5.13 4.05
C THR A 145 -8.53 -6.44 3.52
N PHE A 146 -9.86 -6.50 3.48
CA PHE A 146 -10.63 -7.63 2.96
C PHE A 146 -11.97 -7.17 2.36
N PRO A 147 -12.56 -7.91 1.41
CA PRO A 147 -13.90 -7.64 0.89
C PRO A 147 -14.98 -7.76 1.98
N VAL A 148 -15.90 -6.80 2.04
CA VAL A 148 -17.12 -6.87 2.86
C VAL A 148 -18.33 -7.24 2.00
N GLY A 149 -19.40 -7.76 2.59
CA GLY A 149 -20.61 -8.17 1.84
C GLY A 149 -20.49 -9.52 1.10
N CYS A 150 -19.43 -10.29 1.35
CA CYS A 150 -19.26 -11.69 0.92
C CYS A 150 -18.52 -12.50 2.00
N ALA A 151 -18.40 -13.81 1.77
CA ALA A 151 -17.80 -14.70 2.76
C ALA A 151 -16.33 -14.34 3.02
N THR A 152 -15.95 -14.29 4.30
CA THR A 152 -14.57 -14.08 4.73
C THR A 152 -13.69 -15.28 4.41
N SER A 153 -12.42 -15.06 4.08
CA SER A 153 -11.42 -16.11 3.91
C SER A 153 -10.64 -16.38 5.20
N ASP A 154 -10.28 -17.64 5.43
CA ASP A 154 -9.32 -18.11 6.43
C ASP A 154 -7.87 -17.62 6.20
N ARG A 155 -7.61 -16.97 5.06
CA ARG A 155 -6.33 -16.33 4.73
C ARG A 155 -6.24 -14.86 5.14
N VAL A 156 -7.34 -14.27 5.63
CA VAL A 156 -7.28 -12.98 6.32
C VAL A 156 -6.60 -13.20 7.67
N VAL A 157 -5.79 -12.24 8.14
CA VAL A 157 -5.15 -12.32 9.46
C VAL A 157 -6.23 -12.49 10.55
N PHE A 158 -5.96 -13.28 11.59
CA PHE A 158 -6.91 -13.58 12.69
C PHE A 158 -8.38 -13.80 12.25
N PRO A 159 -8.65 -14.75 11.34
CA PRO A 159 -9.98 -14.92 10.74
C PRO A 159 -11.03 -15.35 11.78
N GLU A 160 -10.61 -15.94 12.90
CA GLU A 160 -11.50 -16.30 14.01
C GLU A 160 -12.20 -15.09 14.65
N LEU A 161 -11.64 -13.88 14.52
CA LEU A 161 -12.21 -12.66 15.11
C LEU A 161 -13.48 -12.19 14.36
N PHE A 162 -13.69 -12.64 13.12
CA PHE A 162 -14.92 -12.37 12.38
C PHE A 162 -16.17 -12.95 13.04
N ALA A 163 -16.04 -13.94 13.95
CA ALA A 163 -17.17 -14.54 14.65
C ALA A 163 -18.05 -13.51 15.40
N ARG A 164 -17.51 -12.32 15.70
CA ARG A 164 -18.24 -11.22 16.34
C ARG A 164 -18.80 -10.18 15.38
N ASN A 165 -18.46 -10.24 14.09
CA ASN A 165 -18.95 -9.30 13.10
C ASN A 165 -20.46 -9.54 12.86
N PRO A 166 -21.32 -8.50 12.97
CA PRO A 166 -22.75 -8.63 12.71
C PRO A 166 -23.09 -9.16 11.31
N ASP A 167 -22.25 -8.91 10.30
CA ASP A 167 -22.46 -9.39 8.94
C ASP A 167 -22.42 -10.92 8.84
N MET A 168 -21.79 -11.63 9.80
CA MET A 168 -21.82 -13.10 9.87
C MET A 168 -23.23 -13.67 10.07
N ALA A 169 -24.15 -12.88 10.62
CA ALA A 169 -25.54 -13.26 10.78
C ALA A 169 -26.38 -13.03 9.52
N THR A 170 -25.82 -12.41 8.46
CA THR A 170 -26.55 -12.09 7.23
C THR A 170 -26.32 -13.17 6.17
N PRO A 171 -27.33 -14.02 5.85
CA PRO A 171 -27.13 -15.18 4.96
C PRO A 171 -26.66 -14.80 3.55
N ALA A 172 -27.08 -13.64 3.04
CA ALA A 172 -26.68 -13.15 1.73
C ALA A 172 -25.17 -12.92 1.60
N TYR A 173 -24.47 -12.65 2.71
CA TYR A 173 -23.03 -12.39 2.72
C TYR A 173 -22.21 -13.66 2.95
N GLN A 174 -22.83 -14.82 3.22
CA GLN A 174 -22.11 -16.04 3.60
C GLN A 174 -21.72 -16.93 2.41
N THR A 175 -21.93 -16.46 1.18
CA THR A 175 -21.49 -17.16 -0.04
C THR A 175 -20.18 -16.54 -0.56
N PRO A 176 -19.38 -17.28 -1.37
CA PRO A 176 -18.12 -16.75 -1.89
C PRO A 176 -18.26 -15.38 -2.57
N CYS A 177 -19.31 -15.17 -3.37
CA CYS A 177 -19.54 -13.89 -4.03
C CYS A 177 -20.42 -12.94 -3.21
N GLY A 178 -21.21 -13.43 -2.25
CA GLY A 178 -22.09 -12.60 -1.45
C GLY A 178 -23.04 -11.77 -2.30
N ILE A 179 -22.95 -10.45 -2.19
CA ILE A 179 -23.71 -9.48 -3.01
C ILE A 179 -23.12 -9.23 -4.41
N TYR A 180 -21.94 -9.78 -4.72
CA TYR A 180 -21.21 -9.53 -5.96
C TYR A 180 -21.47 -10.61 -7.01
N GLU A 181 -21.16 -10.28 -8.27
CA GLU A 181 -21.07 -11.26 -9.35
C GLU A 181 -19.67 -11.91 -9.36
N GLU A 182 -19.59 -13.17 -9.80
CA GLU A 182 -18.31 -13.82 -10.05
C GLU A 182 -17.55 -13.06 -11.15
N GLY A 183 -16.30 -12.69 -10.88
CA GLY A 183 -15.46 -11.91 -11.78
C GLY A 183 -15.94 -10.46 -12.00
N ALA A 184 -16.77 -9.90 -11.10
CA ALA A 184 -17.24 -8.51 -11.19
C ALA A 184 -16.09 -7.50 -11.30
N GLY A 185 -14.94 -7.84 -10.72
CA GLY A 185 -13.74 -7.01 -10.63
C GLY A 185 -13.69 -6.20 -9.35
N LEU A 186 -12.49 -6.03 -8.79
CA LEU A 186 -12.29 -5.42 -7.48
C LEU A 186 -12.77 -3.96 -7.41
N SER A 187 -12.83 -3.26 -8.55
CA SER A 187 -13.41 -1.91 -8.62
C SER A 187 -14.91 -1.84 -8.26
N ARG A 188 -15.61 -2.98 -8.25
CA ARG A 188 -17.03 -3.12 -7.88
C ARG A 188 -17.23 -3.81 -6.51
N VAL A 189 -16.13 -4.12 -5.82
CA VAL A 189 -16.15 -4.78 -4.53
C VAL A 189 -15.92 -3.73 -3.45
N HIS A 190 -16.79 -3.70 -2.44
CA HIS A 190 -16.51 -2.90 -1.25
C HIS A 190 -15.42 -3.60 -0.44
N MET A 191 -14.29 -2.93 -0.27
CA MET A 191 -13.22 -3.34 0.63
C MET A 191 -13.49 -2.77 2.02
N SER A 192 -13.03 -3.44 3.08
CA SER A 192 -12.95 -2.87 4.43
C SER A 192 -12.34 -1.47 4.36
N TRP A 193 -13.00 -0.49 4.98
CA TRP A 193 -12.65 0.92 4.84
C TRP A 193 -11.29 1.22 5.46
N GLY A 194 -10.47 2.02 4.79
CA GLY A 194 -9.17 2.42 5.29
C GLY A 194 -8.41 3.36 4.35
N HIS A 195 -7.12 3.51 4.65
CA HIS A 195 -6.21 4.42 3.94
C HIS A 195 -6.06 4.10 2.45
N ASP A 196 -6.05 2.81 2.04
CA ASP A 196 -5.97 2.39 0.65
C ASP A 196 -7.07 3.02 -0.24
N GLU A 197 -8.34 2.77 0.11
CA GLU A 197 -9.50 3.21 -0.66
C GLU A 197 -9.60 4.73 -0.67
N TYR A 198 -9.39 5.34 0.50
CA TYR A 198 -9.45 6.79 0.64
C TYR A 198 -8.37 7.49 -0.19
N LEU A 199 -7.10 7.05 -0.09
CA LEU A 199 -6.02 7.65 -0.86
C LEU A 199 -6.21 7.44 -2.36
N TYR A 200 -6.66 6.24 -2.78
CA TYR A 200 -7.00 6.00 -4.18
C TYR A 200 -7.94 7.10 -4.71
N HIS A 201 -8.99 7.44 -3.97
CA HIS A 201 -9.91 8.49 -4.37
C HIS A 201 -9.29 9.90 -4.41
N VAL A 202 -8.32 10.20 -3.54
CA VAL A 202 -7.58 11.48 -3.54
C VAL A 202 -6.73 11.64 -4.80
N VAL A 203 -6.15 10.56 -5.34
CA VAL A 203 -5.13 10.64 -6.41
C VAL A 203 -5.51 10.00 -7.75
N LYS A 204 -6.69 9.37 -7.86
CA LYS A 204 -7.12 8.59 -9.05
C LYS A 204 -7.11 9.34 -10.38
N ASP A 205 -7.25 10.66 -10.37
CA ASP A 205 -7.28 11.47 -11.58
C ASP A 205 -5.87 11.95 -12.02
N HIS A 206 -4.81 11.54 -11.30
CA HIS A 206 -3.46 12.08 -11.47
C HIS A 206 -2.38 11.02 -11.75
N LEU A 207 -2.62 9.75 -11.40
CA LEU A 207 -1.60 8.69 -11.47
C LEU A 207 -1.96 7.60 -12.49
N PRO A 208 -0.96 6.89 -13.04
CA PRO A 208 -1.21 5.76 -13.94
C PRO A 208 -1.91 4.61 -13.21
N LEU A 209 -2.60 3.75 -13.97
CA LEU A 209 -3.44 2.68 -13.42
C LEU A 209 -2.66 1.73 -12.49
N GLU A 210 -1.42 1.43 -12.82
CA GLU A 210 -0.51 0.59 -12.04
C GLU A 210 -0.28 1.16 -10.63
N ALA A 211 -0.01 2.47 -10.54
CA ALA A 211 0.14 3.19 -9.28
C ALA A 211 -1.15 3.14 -8.45
N LEU A 212 -2.29 3.32 -9.11
CA LEU A 212 -3.59 3.30 -8.46
C LEU A 212 -3.94 1.92 -7.89
N TYR A 213 -3.59 0.84 -8.58
CA TYR A 213 -3.76 -0.52 -8.06
C TYR A 213 -2.83 -0.82 -6.89
N MET A 214 -1.58 -0.34 -6.94
CA MET A 214 -0.67 -0.43 -5.80
C MET A 214 -1.28 0.28 -4.59
N ILE A 215 -1.72 1.53 -4.72
CA ILE A 215 -2.33 2.28 -3.62
C ILE A 215 -3.58 1.59 -3.07
N ARG A 216 -4.52 1.24 -3.95
CA ARG A 216 -5.85 0.77 -3.54
C ARG A 216 -5.86 -0.63 -2.91
N TYR A 217 -4.82 -1.43 -3.14
CA TYR A 217 -4.83 -2.84 -2.75
C TYR A 217 -3.52 -3.33 -2.10
N HIS A 218 -2.61 -2.43 -1.69
CA HIS A 218 -1.37 -2.85 -1.01
C HIS A 218 -1.60 -3.44 0.38
N SER A 219 -2.72 -3.10 1.04
CA SER A 219 -3.13 -3.74 2.30
C SER A 219 -3.90 -5.04 2.09
N PHE A 220 -4.22 -5.44 0.84
CA PHE A 220 -5.05 -6.61 0.55
C PHE A 220 -4.23 -7.92 0.57
N TYR A 221 -3.56 -8.20 1.69
CA TYR A 221 -2.62 -9.31 1.86
C TYR A 221 -3.23 -10.67 1.55
N ALA A 222 -4.48 -10.89 1.95
CA ALA A 222 -5.20 -12.12 1.65
C ALA A 222 -5.24 -12.42 0.13
N ALA A 223 -5.26 -11.40 -0.72
CA ALA A 223 -5.20 -11.54 -2.17
C ALA A 223 -3.78 -11.60 -2.72
N HIS A 224 -2.99 -10.51 -2.58
CA HIS A 224 -1.73 -10.41 -3.31
C HIS A 224 -0.63 -11.34 -2.76
N ARG A 225 -0.69 -11.70 -1.48
CA ARG A 225 0.26 -12.63 -0.83
C ARG A 225 -0.31 -14.05 -0.72
N GLU A 226 -1.52 -14.18 -0.19
CA GLU A 226 -2.08 -15.50 0.15
C GLU A 226 -2.94 -16.10 -0.97
N GLY A 227 -3.28 -15.36 -2.03
CA GLY A 227 -4.00 -15.87 -3.20
C GLY A 227 -5.49 -16.17 -2.99
N ALA A 228 -6.14 -15.52 -2.02
CA ALA A 228 -7.58 -15.57 -1.81
C ALA A 228 -8.34 -14.64 -2.79
N TYR A 229 -9.68 -14.75 -2.80
CA TYR A 229 -10.60 -13.85 -3.50
C TYR A 229 -10.45 -13.76 -5.03
N GLY A 230 -9.77 -14.71 -5.67
CA GLY A 230 -9.60 -14.73 -7.14
C GLY A 230 -10.91 -14.86 -7.93
N HIS A 231 -11.98 -15.33 -7.30
CA HIS A 231 -13.34 -15.40 -7.86
C HIS A 231 -14.02 -14.02 -7.96
N LEU A 232 -13.56 -13.01 -7.22
CA LEU A 232 -14.06 -11.63 -7.35
C LEU A 232 -13.30 -10.82 -8.41
N MET A 233 -12.10 -11.26 -8.79
CA MET A 233 -11.20 -10.56 -9.69
C MET A 233 -11.58 -10.73 -11.17
N ASN A 234 -11.49 -9.66 -11.95
CA ASN A 234 -11.56 -9.71 -13.41
C ASN A 234 -10.15 -9.85 -14.04
N GLU A 235 -10.06 -9.83 -15.37
CA GLU A 235 -8.76 -9.94 -16.07
C GLU A 235 -7.80 -8.78 -15.72
N GLN A 236 -8.31 -7.55 -15.63
CA GLN A 236 -7.51 -6.39 -15.28
C GLN A 236 -6.91 -6.54 -13.89
N ASP A 237 -7.71 -6.96 -12.90
CA ASP A 237 -7.23 -7.16 -11.53
C ASP A 237 -6.12 -8.20 -11.47
N ARG A 238 -6.26 -9.33 -12.18
CA ARG A 238 -5.24 -10.38 -12.22
C ARG A 238 -3.90 -9.86 -12.74
N ARG A 239 -3.92 -9.05 -13.80
CA ARG A 239 -2.72 -8.41 -14.36
C ARG A 239 -2.16 -7.35 -13.41
N MET A 240 -3.00 -6.51 -12.84
CA MET A 240 -2.56 -5.40 -11.99
C MET A 240 -2.07 -5.86 -10.60
N MET A 241 -2.51 -7.01 -10.11
CA MET A 241 -1.97 -7.62 -8.89
C MET A 241 -0.48 -7.96 -9.01
N GLU A 242 0.08 -8.07 -10.22
CA GLU A 242 1.53 -8.19 -10.40
C GLU A 242 2.26 -6.92 -9.93
N TRP A 243 1.69 -5.74 -10.17
CA TRP A 243 2.25 -4.48 -9.68
C TRP A 243 2.13 -4.34 -8.16
N VAL A 244 1.01 -4.76 -7.58
CA VAL A 244 0.84 -4.81 -6.12
C VAL A 244 1.88 -5.73 -5.47
N ARG A 245 2.09 -6.93 -6.02
CA ARG A 245 3.13 -7.86 -5.55
C ARG A 245 4.54 -7.31 -5.72
N ARG A 246 4.80 -6.56 -6.80
CA ARG A 246 6.09 -5.89 -7.02
C ARG A 246 6.31 -4.74 -6.03
N PHE A 247 5.25 -4.07 -5.60
CA PHE A 247 5.30 -3.00 -4.61
C PHE A 247 5.55 -3.50 -3.19
N ASN A 248 4.85 -4.57 -2.78
CA ASN A 248 4.83 -5.06 -1.41
C ASN A 248 6.22 -5.22 -0.72
N PRO A 249 7.29 -5.70 -1.39
CA PRO A 249 8.62 -5.75 -0.77
C PRO A 249 9.17 -4.38 -0.33
N TYR A 250 8.84 -3.29 -1.04
CA TYR A 250 9.29 -1.94 -0.72
C TYR A 250 8.56 -1.34 0.48
N ASP A 251 7.26 -1.63 0.61
CA ASP A 251 6.50 -1.30 1.82
C ASP A 251 7.04 -2.12 3.02
N LEU A 252 7.13 -3.44 2.88
CA LEU A 252 7.39 -4.32 4.01
C LEU A 252 8.85 -4.34 4.50
N TYR A 253 9.82 -4.53 3.60
CA TYR A 253 11.20 -4.87 4.00
C TYR A 253 12.15 -3.69 4.09
N SER A 254 11.77 -2.52 3.56
CA SER A 254 12.58 -1.30 3.68
C SER A 254 12.65 -0.77 5.12
N LYS A 255 11.76 -1.27 6.00
CA LYS A 255 11.72 -0.98 7.44
C LYS A 255 12.99 -1.40 8.19
N ALA A 256 13.79 -2.31 7.63
CA ALA A 256 15.08 -2.71 8.18
C ALA A 256 16.25 -1.76 7.80
N ASP A 257 16.03 -0.81 6.90
CA ASP A 257 17.08 0.12 6.47
C ASP A 257 17.37 1.18 7.55
N ALA A 258 18.55 1.80 7.48
CA ALA A 258 18.86 2.95 8.32
C ALA A 258 17.84 4.09 8.08
N PRO A 259 17.44 4.84 9.13
CA PRO A 259 16.50 5.94 8.98
C PRO A 259 16.97 6.98 7.94
N PRO A 260 16.07 7.46 7.06
CA PRO A 260 16.42 8.41 6.01
C PRO A 260 16.64 9.82 6.57
N ASP A 261 17.53 10.58 5.94
CA ASP A 261 17.71 12.02 6.20
C ASP A 261 16.61 12.81 5.49
N VAL A 262 15.53 13.10 6.24
CA VAL A 262 14.31 13.75 5.74
C VAL A 262 14.62 15.11 5.10
N GLU A 263 15.37 15.97 5.79
CA GLU A 263 15.65 17.34 5.31
C GLU A 263 16.50 17.33 4.03
N ARG A 264 17.45 16.41 3.93
CA ARG A 264 18.25 16.25 2.71
C ARG A 264 17.42 15.72 1.52
N LEU A 265 16.46 14.82 1.77
CA LEU A 265 15.66 14.18 0.72
C LEU A 265 14.44 15.02 0.31
N LYS A 266 13.93 15.86 1.20
CA LYS A 266 12.73 16.69 1.01
C LYS A 266 12.70 17.47 -0.31
N PRO A 267 13.77 18.18 -0.74
CA PRO A 267 13.74 18.90 -2.02
C PRO A 267 13.44 17.99 -3.22
N PHE A 268 14.13 16.84 -3.30
CA PHE A 268 13.94 15.87 -4.38
C PHE A 268 12.52 15.34 -4.44
N TYR A 269 11.94 14.97 -3.29
CA TYR A 269 10.59 14.40 -3.24
C TYR A 269 9.49 15.44 -3.45
N LYS A 270 9.71 16.70 -3.06
CA LYS A 270 8.80 17.79 -3.43
C LYS A 270 8.78 18.02 -4.95
N ASP A 271 9.93 17.96 -5.60
CA ASP A 271 10.01 18.05 -7.07
C ASP A 271 9.33 16.85 -7.75
N LEU A 272 9.52 15.64 -7.21
CA LEU A 272 8.85 14.44 -7.71
C LEU A 272 7.32 14.51 -7.53
N ILE A 273 6.83 15.02 -6.41
CA ILE A 273 5.40 15.25 -6.20
C ILE A 273 4.86 16.22 -7.24
N ALA A 274 5.54 17.34 -7.47
CA ALA A 274 5.10 18.38 -8.40
C ALA A 274 5.06 17.93 -9.88
N GLU A 275 5.75 16.85 -10.23
CA GLU A 275 5.70 16.26 -11.57
C GLU A 275 4.36 15.55 -11.86
N PHE A 276 3.71 15.00 -10.84
CA PHE A 276 2.51 14.16 -11.00
C PHE A 276 1.25 14.73 -10.35
N LEU A 277 1.39 15.47 -9.26
CA LEU A 277 0.29 15.94 -8.44
C LEU A 277 0.19 17.46 -8.48
N PRO A 278 -1.03 18.03 -8.43
CA PRO A 278 -1.21 19.47 -8.29
C PRO A 278 -0.64 19.96 -6.95
N ALA A 279 -0.39 21.28 -6.87
CA ALA A 279 0.11 21.91 -5.64
C ALA A 279 -0.81 21.68 -4.43
N GLU A 280 -2.12 21.62 -4.66
CA GLU A 280 -3.13 21.28 -3.66
C GLU A 280 -4.03 20.16 -4.17
N LEU A 281 -4.24 19.16 -3.33
CA LEU A 281 -5.24 18.10 -3.52
C LEU A 281 -6.46 18.38 -2.65
N ARG A 282 -7.57 17.75 -3.04
CA ARG A 282 -8.79 17.70 -2.22
C ARG A 282 -8.73 16.45 -1.36
N TRP A 283 -8.85 16.63 -0.05
CA TRP A 283 -8.83 15.59 0.97
C TRP A 283 -10.18 15.56 1.68
#